data_AF-A2GDJ7-F1
#
_entry.id   AF-A2GDJ7-F1
#
_cell.length_a   1.000
_cell.length_b   1.000
_cell.length_c   1.000
_cell.angle_alpha   90.00
_cell.angle_beta   90.00
_cell.angle_gamma   90.00
#
_symmetry.space_group_name_H-M   'P 1'
#
loop_
_entity.id
_entity.type
_entity.pdbx_description
1 polymer ?
#
loop_
_entity_poly.entity_id
_entity_poly.type
_entity_poly.pdbx_seq_one_letter_code
_entity_poly.pdbx_strand_id
1 'polypeptide(L)'
;MENPAEVQELRNKLRMMKFPQDEILNTVRKQQRAIHKQKQANETIRAENQELQAQIDAYDQAVAAHDSNEDLNQLKNTEKSLSNKLSVLSADYAAEDQKRRELEDRVSKARSAVGGMYAQSREIEEAQAKIRTMENRLDKSLVRYNNNLTQLADKRNQIDELRKDRTTFRQVIEKSKAECAALAATIEDQIRTSNDSYSQRDNLKMCIAELKNNEAAEIQHFESDMDRLTQTIEGQRIASNRPHEQLQSVPTIISQSGTSEAQDEITKQTEEYQAQISKTLELLNMKSTEELFQEAENLERENFSLFNFVVEHGATRTRLTDEISALEMQHDVILSNSQSNDESQARELEEITNDIEDTKAQLDDLAKQKQESEDAFKVNYQKIDELYQLLGCSWEKSPDEKTNVTSANVMFALTNIETAIIEIMDKVSAKAKSAFDVQPESRSQAGLDSYKPEKEKKHVLERIDDNALKTLESCSEPLSLDDVRKLIKEPSNTTTNNNTITSETQPSQQQQ
;
A
#
# COMPACT_ATOMS: atom_id res chain seq x y z
N MET A 1 -21.54 -201.48 11.07
CA MET A 1 -22.64 -200.84 10.34
C MET A 1 -22.08 -199.59 9.71
N GLU A 2 -21.50 -199.64 8.52
CA GLU A 2 -22.21 -199.83 7.23
C GLU A 2 -23.30 -198.76 7.04
N ASN A 3 -22.90 -197.64 6.45
CA ASN A 3 -23.44 -197.24 5.14
C ASN A 3 -22.34 -196.46 4.37
N PRO A 4 -21.50 -197.13 3.57
CA PRO A 4 -20.35 -196.51 2.90
C PRO A 4 -20.72 -195.46 1.83
N ALA A 5 -22.00 -195.31 1.50
CA ALA A 5 -22.46 -194.32 0.52
C ALA A 5 -22.46 -192.88 1.06
N GLU A 6 -22.84 -192.63 2.32
CA GLU A 6 -22.91 -191.27 2.88
C GLU A 6 -21.52 -190.63 3.08
N VAL A 7 -20.51 -191.44 3.43
CA VAL A 7 -19.13 -190.96 3.57
C VAL A 7 -18.54 -190.55 2.21
N GLN A 8 -18.97 -191.20 1.14
CA GLN A 8 -18.56 -190.84 -0.22
C GLN A 8 -19.27 -189.58 -0.71
N GLU A 9 -20.53 -189.36 -0.30
CA GLU A 9 -21.29 -188.15 -0.63
C GLU A 9 -20.78 -186.90 0.11
N LEU A 10 -20.39 -187.04 1.39
CA LEU A 10 -19.75 -185.96 2.15
C LEU A 10 -18.34 -185.61 1.62
N ARG A 11 -17.57 -186.60 1.15
CA ARG A 11 -16.30 -186.33 0.45
C ARG A 11 -16.50 -185.60 -0.88
N ASN A 12 -17.58 -185.89 -1.60
CA ASN A 12 -17.93 -185.14 -2.82
C ASN A 12 -18.39 -183.71 -2.51
N LYS A 13 -19.14 -183.48 -1.43
CA LYS A 13 -19.52 -182.11 -1.02
C LYS A 13 -18.33 -181.26 -0.56
N LEU A 14 -17.33 -181.83 0.12
CA LEU A 14 -16.13 -181.08 0.53
C LEU A 14 -15.22 -180.74 -0.66
N ARG A 15 -15.19 -181.56 -1.71
CA ARG A 15 -14.40 -181.29 -2.93
C ARG A 15 -15.00 -180.19 -3.81
N MET A 16 -16.28 -179.87 -3.63
CA MET A 16 -17.01 -178.82 -4.37
C MET A 16 -16.97 -177.45 -3.70
N MET A 17 -16.30 -177.30 -2.54
CA MET A 17 -16.00 -176.00 -1.92
C MET A 17 -14.57 -175.56 -2.27
N LYS A 18 -14.39 -174.88 -3.41
CA LYS A 18 -13.16 -174.13 -3.70
C LYS A 18 -13.29 -172.72 -3.10
N PHE A 19 -12.44 -172.39 -2.12
CA PHE A 19 -12.31 -171.03 -1.57
C PHE A 19 -11.44 -170.15 -2.50
N PRO A 20 -11.82 -168.88 -2.76
CA PRO A 20 -11.14 -168.00 -3.72
C PRO A 20 -9.94 -167.28 -3.08
N GLN A 21 -8.72 -167.71 -3.41
CA GLN A 21 -7.46 -167.18 -2.85
C GLN A 21 -6.88 -166.00 -3.66
N ASP A 22 -7.38 -165.76 -4.88
CA ASP A 22 -6.80 -164.79 -5.82
C ASP A 22 -7.26 -163.33 -5.64
N GLU A 23 -8.42 -163.07 -5.02
CA GLU A 23 -8.93 -161.70 -4.84
C GLU A 23 -8.19 -160.92 -3.73
N ILE A 24 -7.75 -161.60 -2.68
CA ILE A 24 -7.03 -160.98 -1.55
C ILE A 24 -5.62 -160.55 -1.97
N LEU A 25 -4.93 -161.33 -2.81
CA LEU A 25 -3.57 -161.02 -3.23
C LEU A 25 -3.53 -159.79 -4.16
N ASN A 26 -4.55 -159.63 -5.01
CA ASN A 26 -4.66 -158.49 -5.91
C ASN A 26 -4.99 -157.17 -5.18
N THR A 27 -5.81 -157.22 -4.12
CA THR A 27 -6.11 -156.03 -3.30
C THR A 27 -4.89 -155.54 -2.52
N VAL A 28 -4.11 -156.45 -1.91
CA VAL A 28 -2.87 -156.10 -1.20
C VAL A 28 -1.82 -155.48 -2.13
N ARG A 29 -1.62 -156.00 -3.34
CA ARG A 29 -0.70 -155.39 -4.32
C ARG A 29 -1.15 -154.00 -4.77
N LYS A 30 -2.46 -153.79 -4.95
CA LYS A 30 -3.03 -152.46 -5.25
C LYS A 30 -2.77 -151.47 -4.10
N GLN A 31 -3.00 -151.91 -2.86
CA GLN A 31 -2.74 -151.09 -1.68
C GLN A 31 -1.26 -150.77 -1.51
N GLN A 32 -0.34 -151.72 -1.73
CA GLN A 32 1.10 -151.46 -1.67
C GLN A 32 1.57 -150.44 -2.71
N ARG A 33 1.04 -150.48 -3.95
CA ARG A 33 1.33 -149.46 -4.97
C ARG A 33 0.76 -148.09 -4.59
N ALA A 34 -0.45 -148.04 -4.03
CA ALA A 34 -1.06 -146.80 -3.57
C ALA A 34 -0.25 -146.16 -2.42
N ILE A 35 0.20 -146.98 -1.45
CA ILE A 35 1.05 -146.54 -0.34
C ILE A 35 2.39 -146.01 -0.85
N HIS A 36 3.03 -146.68 -1.82
CA HIS A 36 4.27 -146.19 -2.39
C HIS A 36 4.07 -144.84 -3.10
N LYS A 37 3.00 -144.69 -3.88
CA LYS A 37 2.69 -143.42 -4.56
C LYS A 37 2.40 -142.30 -3.56
N GLN A 38 1.71 -142.61 -2.45
CA GLN A 38 1.45 -141.65 -1.39
C GLN A 38 2.72 -141.25 -0.64
N LYS A 39 3.65 -142.18 -0.39
CA LYS A 39 4.95 -141.86 0.22
C LYS A 39 5.76 -140.92 -0.67
N GLN A 40 5.82 -141.20 -1.97
CA GLN A 40 6.50 -140.34 -2.93
C GLN A 40 5.88 -138.93 -2.97
N ALA A 41 4.55 -138.83 -2.97
CA ALA A 41 3.86 -137.53 -2.90
C ALA A 41 4.15 -136.77 -1.59
N ASN A 42 4.20 -137.49 -0.46
CA ASN A 42 4.55 -136.89 0.84
C ASN A 42 6.01 -136.41 0.89
N GLU A 43 6.93 -137.10 0.21
CA GLU A 43 8.32 -136.62 0.07
C GLU A 43 8.39 -135.34 -0.76
N THR A 44 7.64 -135.25 -1.87
CA THR A 44 7.55 -134.02 -2.67
C THR A 44 7.01 -132.84 -1.86
N ILE A 45 5.92 -133.04 -1.11
CA ILE A 45 5.32 -131.98 -0.26
C ILE A 45 6.29 -131.55 0.85
N ARG A 46 7.08 -132.48 1.41
CA ARG A 46 8.09 -132.13 2.42
C ARG A 46 9.22 -131.29 1.83
N ALA A 47 9.66 -131.60 0.61
CA ALA A 47 10.65 -130.79 -0.09
C ALA A 47 10.10 -129.38 -0.39
N GLU A 48 8.87 -129.27 -0.88
CA GLU A 48 8.21 -127.97 -1.13
C GLU A 48 8.06 -127.15 0.16
N ASN A 49 7.67 -127.77 1.27
CA ASN A 49 7.57 -127.09 2.56
C ASN A 49 8.93 -126.59 3.07
N GLN A 50 10.01 -127.34 2.83
CA GLN A 50 11.36 -126.89 3.17
C GLN A 50 11.79 -125.69 2.32
N GLU A 51 11.46 -125.70 1.03
CA GLU A 51 11.77 -124.58 0.14
C GLU A 51 10.99 -123.32 0.52
N LEU A 52 9.69 -123.43 0.79
CA LEU A 52 8.87 -122.30 1.25
C LEU A 52 9.36 -121.75 2.60
N GLN A 53 9.75 -122.62 3.53
CA GLN A 53 10.31 -122.17 4.80
C GLN A 53 11.62 -121.39 4.61
N ALA A 54 12.50 -121.86 3.72
CA ALA A 54 13.73 -121.14 3.39
C ALA A 54 13.46 -119.78 2.74
N GLN A 55 12.40 -119.66 1.92
CA GLN A 55 11.99 -118.38 1.33
C GLN A 55 11.47 -117.41 2.40
N ILE A 56 10.64 -117.87 3.34
CA ILE A 56 10.13 -117.04 4.45
C ILE A 56 11.30 -116.52 5.29
N ASP A 57 12.23 -117.38 5.67
CA ASP A 57 13.38 -116.98 6.49
C ASP A 57 14.27 -115.95 5.76
N ALA A 58 14.40 -116.07 4.42
CA ALA A 58 15.13 -115.09 3.61
C ALA A 58 14.40 -113.74 3.53
N TYR A 59 13.06 -113.73 3.43
CA TYR A 59 12.27 -112.50 3.47
C TYR A 59 12.35 -111.81 4.83
N ASP A 60 12.28 -112.55 5.93
CA ASP A 60 12.39 -112.00 7.28
C ASP A 60 13.76 -111.37 7.53
N GLN A 61 14.84 -112.00 7.03
CA GLN A 61 16.18 -111.40 7.09
C GLN A 61 16.30 -110.12 6.26
N ALA A 62 15.67 -110.07 5.08
CA ALA A 62 15.67 -108.86 4.24
C ALA A 62 14.90 -107.70 4.88
N VAL A 63 13.77 -107.98 5.54
CA VAL A 63 12.98 -106.99 6.28
C VAL A 63 13.77 -106.45 7.48
N ALA A 64 14.38 -107.35 8.26
CA ALA A 64 15.22 -106.94 9.40
C ALA A 64 16.41 -106.08 8.97
N ALA A 65 17.05 -106.39 7.84
CA ALA A 65 18.14 -105.57 7.28
C ALA A 65 17.65 -104.18 6.82
N HIS A 66 16.43 -104.09 6.29
CA HIS A 66 15.83 -102.82 5.89
C HIS A 66 15.47 -101.93 7.09
N ASP A 67 14.96 -102.52 8.18
CA ASP A 67 14.61 -101.78 9.40
C ASP A 67 15.84 -101.41 10.25
N SER A 68 16.89 -102.24 10.18
CA SER A 68 18.20 -101.94 10.78
C SER A 68 19.05 -100.98 9.94
N ASN A 69 18.56 -100.52 8.78
CA ASN A 69 19.28 -99.58 7.94
C ASN A 69 19.31 -98.20 8.60
N GLU A 70 20.48 -97.83 9.11
CA GLU A 70 20.71 -96.59 9.85
C GLU A 70 20.40 -95.35 9.00
N ASP A 71 20.68 -95.39 7.68
CA ASP A 71 20.41 -94.29 6.75
C ASP A 71 18.91 -94.01 6.60
N LEU A 72 18.09 -95.07 6.57
CA LEU A 72 16.62 -94.94 6.52
C LEU A 72 16.09 -94.26 7.78
N ASN A 73 16.66 -94.59 8.94
CA ASN A 73 16.26 -93.98 10.22
C ASN A 73 16.74 -92.52 10.33
N GLN A 74 17.94 -92.20 9.83
CA GLN A 74 18.41 -90.82 9.70
C GLN A 74 17.52 -90.00 8.76
N LEU A 75 17.10 -90.57 7.62
CA LEU A 75 16.21 -89.90 6.68
C LEU A 75 14.83 -89.65 7.29
N LYS A 76 14.25 -90.62 8.01
CA LYS A 76 12.99 -90.43 8.75
C LYS A 76 13.09 -89.35 9.83
N ASN A 77 14.25 -89.25 10.51
CA ASN A 77 14.46 -88.21 11.52
C ASN A 77 14.62 -86.82 10.90
N THR A 78 15.30 -86.71 9.75
CA THR A 78 15.41 -85.44 9.01
C THR A 78 14.07 -85.02 8.42
N GLU A 79 13.27 -85.95 7.89
CA GLU A 79 11.90 -85.71 7.44
C GLU A 79 11.02 -85.14 8.57
N LYS A 80 11.03 -85.77 9.76
CA LYS A 80 10.31 -85.25 10.94
C LYS A 80 10.80 -83.86 11.34
N SER A 81 12.11 -83.62 11.33
CA SER A 81 12.70 -82.32 11.66
C SER A 81 12.27 -81.23 10.67
N LEU A 82 12.30 -81.53 9.37
CA LEU A 82 11.86 -80.61 8.33
C LEU A 82 10.35 -80.38 8.36
N SER A 83 9.56 -81.41 8.63
CA SER A 83 8.10 -81.30 8.82
C SER A 83 7.76 -80.40 10.00
N ASN A 84 8.44 -80.56 11.14
CA ASN A 84 8.28 -79.68 12.29
C ASN A 84 8.68 -78.23 11.97
N LYS A 85 9.81 -78.01 11.29
CA LYS A 85 10.23 -76.67 10.85
C LYS A 85 9.23 -76.03 9.90
N LEU A 86 8.68 -76.81 8.96
CA LEU A 86 7.65 -76.36 8.04
C LEU A 86 6.36 -75.98 8.77
N SER A 87 5.96 -76.76 9.78
CA SER A 87 4.80 -76.45 10.61
C SER A 87 4.98 -75.15 11.39
N VAL A 88 6.17 -74.90 11.97
CA VAL A 88 6.47 -73.65 12.69
C VAL A 88 6.46 -72.46 11.73
N LEU A 89 7.17 -72.57 10.60
CA LEU A 89 7.19 -71.52 9.57
C LEU A 89 5.80 -71.22 9.02
N SER A 90 4.95 -72.23 8.84
CA SER A 90 3.57 -72.05 8.40
C SER A 90 2.73 -71.30 9.46
N ALA A 91 2.95 -71.58 10.74
CA ALA A 91 2.26 -70.88 11.83
C ALA A 91 2.74 -69.42 11.94
N ASP A 92 4.05 -69.18 11.85
CA ASP A 92 4.64 -67.84 11.86
C ASP A 92 4.16 -67.01 10.67
N TYR A 93 4.10 -67.60 9.47
CA TYR A 93 3.57 -66.95 8.28
C TYR A 93 2.10 -66.57 8.44
N ALA A 94 1.27 -67.46 9.01
CA ALA A 94 -0.14 -67.15 9.28
C ALA A 94 -0.29 -66.00 10.29
N ALA A 95 0.55 -65.97 11.34
CA ALA A 95 0.55 -64.90 12.33
C ALA A 95 1.00 -63.55 11.73
N GLU A 96 2.02 -63.53 10.87
CA GLU A 96 2.43 -62.31 10.17
C GLU A 96 1.41 -61.85 9.12
N ASP A 97 0.76 -62.75 8.38
CA ASP A 97 -0.32 -62.35 7.47
C ASP A 97 -1.51 -61.75 8.23
N GLN A 98 -1.82 -62.25 9.43
CA GLN A 98 -2.83 -61.64 10.29
C GLN A 98 -2.41 -60.22 10.72
N LYS A 99 -1.17 -60.01 11.18
CA LYS A 99 -0.67 -58.67 11.54
C LYS A 99 -0.69 -57.72 10.35
N ARG A 100 -0.31 -58.19 9.16
CA ARG A 100 -0.38 -57.40 7.92
C ARG A 100 -1.80 -56.93 7.65
N ARG A 101 -2.78 -57.83 7.73
CA ARG A 101 -4.21 -57.48 7.57
C ARG A 101 -4.68 -56.47 8.60
N GLU A 102 -4.32 -56.65 9.87
CA GLU A 102 -4.68 -55.69 10.92
C GLU A 102 -4.07 -54.30 10.68
N LEU A 103 -2.82 -54.23 10.21
CA LEU A 103 -2.18 -52.97 9.84
C LEU A 103 -2.83 -52.32 8.61
N GLU A 104 -3.16 -53.10 7.59
CA GLU A 104 -3.88 -52.62 6.41
C GLU A 104 -5.27 -52.07 6.79
N ASP A 105 -5.98 -52.75 7.68
CA ASP A 105 -7.26 -52.28 8.21
C ASP A 105 -7.12 -50.99 9.03
N ARG A 106 -6.07 -50.87 9.86
CA ARG A 106 -5.79 -49.64 10.62
C ARG A 106 -5.44 -48.48 9.69
N VAL A 107 -4.63 -48.72 8.66
CA VAL A 107 -4.28 -47.72 7.65
C VAL A 107 -5.52 -47.30 6.85
N SER A 108 -6.36 -48.25 6.46
CA SER A 108 -7.63 -47.98 5.75
C SER A 108 -8.57 -47.15 6.62
N LYS A 109 -8.77 -47.52 7.89
CA LYS A 109 -9.57 -46.76 8.86
C LYS A 109 -9.01 -45.35 9.06
N ALA A 110 -7.70 -45.19 9.24
CA ALA A 110 -7.08 -43.86 9.37
C ALA A 110 -7.29 -43.00 8.12
N ARG A 111 -7.12 -43.57 6.92
CA ARG A 111 -7.38 -42.86 5.64
C ARG A 111 -8.84 -42.46 5.47
N SER A 112 -9.78 -43.33 5.89
CA SER A 112 -11.22 -43.02 5.86
C SER A 112 -11.60 -41.95 6.88
N ALA A 113 -11.02 -41.99 8.09
CA ALA A 113 -11.31 -41.03 9.16
C ALA A 113 -10.79 -39.62 8.85
N VAL A 114 -9.66 -39.53 8.13
CA VAL A 114 -9.08 -38.26 7.67
C VAL A 114 -9.85 -37.68 6.45
N GLY A 115 -10.90 -38.36 5.97
CA GLY A 115 -11.76 -37.84 4.90
C GLY A 115 -11.14 -37.89 3.51
N GLY A 116 -10.07 -38.67 3.33
CA GLY A 116 -9.28 -38.71 2.10
C GLY A 116 -8.36 -37.49 1.94
N MET A 117 -7.34 -37.63 1.08
CA MET A 117 -6.31 -36.61 0.85
C MET A 117 -6.89 -35.25 0.41
N TYR A 118 -8.08 -35.26 -0.20
CA TYR A 118 -8.77 -34.08 -0.69
C TYR A 118 -9.51 -33.29 0.39
N ALA A 119 -9.96 -33.91 1.49
CA ALA A 119 -10.61 -33.19 2.58
C ALA A 119 -9.63 -32.24 3.27
N GLN A 120 -8.42 -32.71 3.57
CA GLN A 120 -7.36 -31.88 4.13
C GLN A 120 -6.95 -30.75 3.18
N SER A 121 -6.82 -31.03 1.87
CA SER A 121 -6.50 -30.00 0.87
C SER A 121 -7.58 -28.91 0.82
N ARG A 122 -8.85 -29.30 0.88
CA ARG A 122 -9.98 -28.37 0.89
C ARG A 122 -10.02 -27.52 2.17
N GLU A 123 -9.79 -28.13 3.34
CA GLU A 123 -9.71 -27.38 4.61
C GLU A 123 -8.58 -26.34 4.60
N ILE A 124 -7.42 -26.70 4.04
CA ILE A 124 -6.29 -25.77 3.87
C ILE A 124 -6.67 -24.63 2.91
N GLU A 125 -7.31 -24.95 1.78
CA GLU A 125 -7.74 -23.94 0.81
C GLU A 125 -8.79 -22.99 1.41
N GLU A 126 -9.78 -23.52 2.15
CA GLU A 126 -10.77 -22.71 2.86
C GLU A 126 -10.13 -21.83 3.95
N ALA A 127 -9.13 -22.34 4.67
CA ALA A 127 -8.36 -21.56 5.64
C ALA A 127 -7.55 -20.46 4.97
N GLN A 128 -6.88 -20.75 3.84
CA GLN A 128 -6.14 -19.76 3.06
C GLN A 128 -7.05 -18.66 2.51
N ALA A 129 -8.23 -19.02 1.99
CA ALA A 129 -9.21 -18.04 1.52
C ALA A 129 -9.69 -17.10 2.64
N LYS A 130 -9.88 -17.63 3.86
CA LYS A 130 -10.21 -16.82 5.05
C LYS A 130 -9.06 -15.89 5.43
N ILE A 131 -7.82 -16.37 5.42
CA ILE A 131 -6.63 -15.56 5.69
C ILE A 131 -6.54 -14.39 4.70
N ARG A 132 -6.62 -14.66 3.39
CA ARG A 132 -6.63 -13.61 2.35
C ARG A 132 -7.74 -12.58 2.55
N THR A 133 -8.93 -13.04 2.97
CA THR A 133 -10.05 -12.12 3.25
C THR A 133 -9.77 -11.24 4.47
N MET A 134 -9.17 -11.79 5.52
CA MET A 134 -8.80 -11.02 6.71
C MET A 134 -7.65 -10.04 6.43
N GLU A 135 -6.64 -10.44 5.66
CA GLU A 135 -5.55 -9.57 5.19
C GLU A 135 -6.09 -8.39 4.39
N ASN A 136 -6.95 -8.64 3.40
CA ASN A 136 -7.59 -7.58 2.62
C ASN A 136 -8.44 -6.63 3.49
N ARG A 137 -9.08 -7.13 4.54
CA ARG A 137 -9.84 -6.28 5.48
C ARG A 137 -8.92 -5.46 6.37
N LEU A 138 -7.80 -6.03 6.80
CA LEU A 138 -6.78 -5.34 7.57
C LEU A 138 -6.15 -4.22 6.74
N ASP A 139 -5.74 -4.49 5.50
CA ASP A 139 -5.18 -3.50 4.60
C ASP A 139 -6.14 -2.34 4.35
N LYS A 140 -7.42 -2.63 4.08
CA LYS A 140 -8.45 -1.59 3.96
C LYS A 140 -8.61 -0.78 5.25
N SER A 141 -8.49 -1.40 6.42
CA SER A 141 -8.54 -0.71 7.71
C SER A 141 -7.30 0.17 7.93
N LEU A 142 -6.11 -0.31 7.53
CA LEU A 142 -4.85 0.43 7.63
C LEU A 142 -4.85 1.63 6.69
N VAL A 143 -5.31 1.49 5.45
CA VAL A 143 -5.46 2.61 4.52
C VAL A 143 -6.43 3.65 5.08
N ARG A 144 -7.58 3.24 5.64
CA ARG A 144 -8.52 4.17 6.31
C ARG A 144 -7.89 4.86 7.51
N TYR A 145 -7.11 4.15 8.33
CA TYR A 145 -6.42 4.71 9.47
C TYR A 145 -5.38 5.75 9.05
N ASN A 146 -4.56 5.44 8.05
CA ASN A 146 -3.57 6.37 7.50
C ASN A 146 -4.24 7.61 6.90
N ASN A 147 -5.32 7.45 6.13
CA ASN A 147 -6.09 8.57 5.60
C ASN A 147 -6.65 9.46 6.72
N ASN A 148 -7.18 8.86 7.78
CA ASN A 148 -7.65 9.62 8.94
C ASN A 148 -6.50 10.34 9.67
N LEU A 149 -5.29 9.76 9.69
CA LEU A 149 -4.11 10.38 10.28
C LEU A 149 -3.67 11.61 9.47
N THR A 150 -3.70 11.53 8.14
CA THR A 150 -3.44 12.67 7.25
C THR A 150 -4.48 13.77 7.48
N GLN A 151 -5.78 13.43 7.49
CA GLN A 151 -6.83 14.41 7.78
C GLN A 151 -6.65 15.05 9.17
N LEU A 152 -6.24 14.28 10.17
CA LEU A 152 -5.97 14.82 11.51
C LEU A 152 -4.76 15.77 11.51
N ALA A 153 -3.72 15.47 10.73
CA ALA A 153 -2.58 16.36 10.54
C ALA A 153 -3.01 17.68 9.88
N ASP A 154 -3.81 17.62 8.81
CA ASP A 154 -4.33 18.81 8.12
C ASP A 154 -5.18 19.68 9.05
N LYS A 155 -6.05 19.05 9.86
CA LYS A 155 -6.87 19.78 10.84
C LYS A 155 -6.03 20.40 11.96
N ARG A 156 -4.93 19.77 12.37
CA ARG A 156 -3.99 20.37 13.33
C ARG A 156 -3.29 21.58 12.72
N ASN A 157 -2.83 21.49 11.47
CA ASN A 157 -2.22 22.61 10.76
C ASN A 157 -3.21 23.79 10.65
N GLN A 158 -4.46 23.54 10.25
CA GLN A 158 -5.51 24.56 10.21
C GLN A 158 -5.75 25.21 11.58
N ILE A 159 -5.74 24.44 12.68
CA ILE A 159 -5.87 24.99 14.04
C ILE A 159 -4.68 25.89 14.38
N ASP A 160 -3.47 25.52 14.01
CA ASP A 160 -2.27 26.29 14.32
C ASP A 160 -2.17 27.58 13.48
N GLU A 161 -2.59 27.56 12.22
CA GLU A 161 -2.79 28.76 11.40
C GLU A 161 -3.80 29.71 12.04
N LEU A 162 -4.98 29.21 12.40
CA LEU A 162 -6.02 30.02 13.07
C LEU A 162 -5.55 30.58 14.42
N ARG A 163 -4.67 29.88 15.14
CA ARG A 163 -4.06 30.38 16.38
C ARG A 163 -3.07 31.50 16.12
N LYS A 164 -2.27 31.40 15.05
CA LYS A 164 -1.35 32.46 14.61
C LYS A 164 -2.14 33.70 14.23
N ASP A 165 -3.18 33.54 13.41
CA ASP A 165 -4.07 34.63 13.00
C ASP A 165 -4.78 35.28 14.19
N ARG A 166 -5.30 34.47 15.13
CA ARG A 166 -5.89 35.03 16.36
C ARG A 166 -4.89 35.88 17.15
N THR A 167 -3.61 35.50 17.14
CA THR A 167 -2.55 36.24 17.85
C THR A 167 -2.24 37.56 17.15
N THR A 168 -2.12 37.55 15.82
CA THR A 168 -1.91 38.78 15.04
C THR A 168 -3.11 39.72 15.15
N PHE A 169 -4.34 39.21 15.06
CA PHE A 169 -5.55 40.03 15.26
C PHE A 169 -5.62 40.64 16.65
N ARG A 170 -5.26 39.89 17.70
CA ARG A 170 -5.17 40.46 19.07
C ARG A 170 -4.16 41.60 19.15
N GLN A 171 -3.00 41.45 18.52
CA GLN A 171 -1.98 42.52 18.49
C GLN A 171 -2.49 43.76 17.77
N VAL A 172 -3.15 43.61 16.62
CA VAL A 172 -3.75 44.73 15.88
C VAL A 172 -4.83 45.43 16.70
N ILE A 173 -5.71 44.66 17.38
CA ILE A 173 -6.75 45.22 18.25
C ILE A 173 -6.13 46.00 19.41
N GLU A 174 -5.12 45.46 20.09
CA GLU A 174 -4.47 46.15 21.20
C GLU A 174 -3.74 47.42 20.74
N LYS A 175 -3.06 47.37 19.59
CA LYS A 175 -2.45 48.57 18.97
C LYS A 175 -3.49 49.63 18.66
N SER A 176 -4.60 49.25 18.02
CA SER A 176 -5.69 50.18 17.68
C SER A 176 -6.32 50.79 18.93
N LYS A 177 -6.54 50.01 20.00
CA LYS A 177 -7.02 50.55 21.28
C LYS A 177 -6.04 51.55 21.89
N ALA A 178 -4.74 51.26 21.86
CA ALA A 178 -3.71 52.15 22.37
C ALA A 178 -3.68 53.48 21.58
N GLU A 179 -3.78 53.42 20.25
CA GLU A 179 -3.87 54.60 19.39
C GLU A 179 -5.15 55.42 19.67
N CYS A 180 -6.30 54.76 19.83
CA CYS A 180 -7.54 55.45 20.22
C CYS A 180 -7.41 56.16 21.59
N ALA A 181 -6.79 55.50 22.57
CA ALA A 181 -6.57 56.09 23.88
C ALA A 181 -5.60 57.30 23.82
N ALA A 182 -4.53 57.19 23.02
CA ALA A 182 -3.60 58.30 22.80
C ALA A 182 -4.27 59.49 22.12
N LEU A 183 -5.07 59.25 21.08
CA LEU A 183 -5.84 60.30 20.40
C LEU A 183 -6.86 60.97 21.33
N ALA A 184 -7.55 60.19 22.17
CA ALA A 184 -8.48 60.74 23.16
C ALA A 184 -7.77 61.66 24.16
N ALA A 185 -6.58 61.27 24.64
CA ALA A 185 -5.76 62.10 25.53
C ALA A 185 -5.30 63.40 24.83
N THR A 186 -4.88 63.32 23.56
CA THR A 186 -4.52 64.51 22.78
C THR A 186 -5.71 65.46 22.60
N ILE A 187 -6.91 64.93 22.34
CA ILE A 187 -8.13 65.75 22.24
C ILE A 187 -8.43 66.43 23.59
N GLU A 188 -8.31 65.72 24.70
CA GLU A 188 -8.51 66.29 26.04
C GLU A 188 -7.51 67.41 26.33
N ASP A 189 -6.24 67.22 25.98
CA ASP A 189 -5.18 68.24 26.13
C ASP A 189 -5.44 69.48 25.25
N GLN A 190 -5.89 69.29 24.00
CA GLN A 190 -6.28 70.39 23.12
C GLN A 190 -7.49 71.17 23.67
N ILE A 191 -8.50 70.47 24.20
CA ILE A 191 -9.65 71.12 24.84
C ILE A 191 -9.20 71.92 26.06
N ARG A 192 -8.30 71.37 26.87
CA ARG A 192 -7.74 72.06 28.05
C ARG A 192 -6.97 73.32 27.65
N THR A 193 -6.07 73.21 26.66
CA THR A 193 -5.27 74.33 26.15
C THR A 193 -6.17 75.42 25.51
N SER A 194 -7.21 74.99 24.79
CA SER A 194 -8.20 75.91 24.22
C SER A 194 -8.99 76.65 25.29
N ASN A 195 -9.47 75.94 26.33
CA ASN A 195 -10.17 76.56 27.46
C ASN A 195 -9.28 77.54 28.23
N ASP A 196 -8.00 77.21 28.44
CA ASP A 196 -7.04 78.11 29.07
C ASP A 196 -6.84 79.39 28.24
N SER A 197 -6.66 79.24 26.93
CA SER A 197 -6.54 80.36 25.98
C SER A 197 -7.81 81.24 25.98
N TYR A 198 -9.00 80.64 26.07
CA TYR A 198 -10.25 81.39 26.20
C TYR A 198 -10.33 82.15 27.52
N SER A 199 -9.94 81.53 28.64
CA SER A 199 -9.90 82.20 29.94
C SER A 199 -8.91 83.37 29.95
N GLN A 200 -7.72 83.20 29.38
CA GLN A 200 -6.72 84.26 29.24
C GLN A 200 -7.26 85.42 28.41
N ARG A 201 -7.89 85.12 27.27
CA ARG A 201 -8.51 86.13 26.40
C ARG A 201 -9.61 86.91 27.14
N ASP A 202 -10.46 86.22 27.90
CA ASP A 202 -11.56 86.86 28.60
C ASP A 202 -11.06 87.73 29.78
N ASN A 203 -10.00 87.31 30.47
CA ASN A 203 -9.28 88.13 31.45
C ASN A 203 -8.70 89.41 30.82
N LEU A 204 -8.04 89.29 29.66
CA LEU A 204 -7.50 90.45 28.93
C LEU A 204 -8.60 91.40 28.46
N LYS A 205 -9.72 90.87 27.97
CA LYS A 205 -10.90 91.68 27.60
C LYS A 205 -11.45 92.45 28.80
N MET A 206 -11.48 91.84 29.98
CA MET A 206 -11.91 92.50 31.21
C MET A 206 -10.94 93.63 31.58
N CYS A 207 -9.63 93.40 31.56
CA CYS A 207 -8.63 94.45 31.79
C CYS A 207 -8.73 95.60 30.78
N ILE A 208 -8.97 95.30 29.49
CA ILE A 208 -9.18 96.34 28.48
C ILE A 208 -10.43 97.17 28.79
N ALA A 209 -11.53 96.53 29.21
CA ALA A 209 -12.74 97.24 29.58
C ALA A 209 -12.54 98.14 30.81
N GLU A 210 -11.80 97.66 31.81
CA GLU A 210 -11.44 98.43 33.01
C GLU A 210 -10.53 99.63 32.67
N LEU A 211 -9.48 99.42 31.86
CA LEU A 211 -8.60 100.48 31.38
C LEU A 211 -9.37 101.57 30.62
N LYS A 212 -10.29 101.18 29.74
CA LYS A 212 -11.14 102.14 29.01
C LYS A 212 -12.04 102.95 29.94
N ASN A 213 -12.55 102.33 31.00
CA ASN A 213 -13.38 103.03 31.99
C ASN A 213 -12.55 104.03 32.81
N ASN A 214 -11.33 103.63 33.21
CA ASN A 214 -10.39 104.51 33.91
C ASN A 214 -9.93 105.66 33.01
N GLU A 215 -9.59 105.40 31.75
CA GLU A 215 -9.25 106.42 30.76
C GLU A 215 -10.39 107.43 30.57
N ALA A 216 -11.64 106.96 30.45
CA ALA A 216 -12.79 107.84 30.35
C ALA A 216 -12.97 108.73 31.60
N ALA A 217 -12.74 108.18 32.80
CA ALA A 217 -12.79 108.93 34.05
C ALA A 217 -11.65 109.96 34.16
N GLU A 218 -10.44 109.60 33.73
CA GLU A 218 -9.29 110.52 33.68
C GLU A 218 -9.53 111.65 32.68
N ILE A 219 -10.00 111.35 31.47
CA ILE A 219 -10.37 112.36 30.47
C ILE A 219 -11.40 113.33 31.06
N GLN A 220 -12.46 112.80 31.71
CA GLN A 220 -13.47 113.63 32.36
C GLN A 220 -12.87 114.52 33.46
N HIS A 221 -11.95 113.99 34.27
CA HIS A 221 -11.24 114.75 35.29
C HIS A 221 -10.36 115.86 34.66
N PHE A 222 -9.60 115.53 33.62
CA PHE A 222 -8.77 116.48 32.89
C PHE A 222 -9.60 117.59 32.23
N GLU A 223 -10.73 117.25 31.61
CA GLU A 223 -11.67 118.24 31.04
C GLU A 223 -12.20 119.18 32.13
N SER A 224 -12.63 118.64 33.27
CA SER A 224 -13.08 119.45 34.41
C SER A 224 -11.99 120.38 34.95
N ASP A 225 -10.75 119.91 35.03
CA ASP A 225 -9.61 120.73 35.46
C ASP A 225 -9.24 121.80 34.42
N MET A 226 -9.30 121.46 33.13
CA MET A 226 -9.12 122.41 32.03
C MET A 226 -10.17 123.50 32.04
N ASP A 227 -11.44 123.16 32.26
CA ASP A 227 -12.51 124.14 32.38
C ASP A 227 -12.28 125.06 33.59
N ARG A 228 -11.89 124.50 34.74
CA ARG A 228 -11.55 125.27 35.95
C ARG A 228 -10.38 126.22 35.74
N LEU A 229 -9.30 125.72 35.11
CA LEU A 229 -8.12 126.52 34.80
C LEU A 229 -8.42 127.58 33.75
N THR A 230 -9.18 127.26 32.72
CA THR A 230 -9.63 128.22 31.70
C THR A 230 -10.48 129.31 32.32
N GLN A 231 -11.38 128.97 33.24
CA GLN A 231 -12.16 129.96 34.00
C GLN A 231 -11.27 130.84 34.89
N THR A 232 -10.24 130.26 35.52
CA THR A 232 -9.26 130.99 36.33
C THR A 232 -8.40 131.91 35.49
N ILE A 233 -7.91 131.44 34.34
CA ILE A 233 -7.12 132.22 33.38
C ILE A 233 -7.98 133.33 32.79
N GLU A 234 -9.23 133.08 32.42
CA GLU A 234 -10.12 134.14 31.93
C GLU A 234 -10.36 135.19 33.03
N GLY A 235 -10.56 134.75 34.28
CA GLY A 235 -10.61 135.64 35.45
C GLY A 235 -9.32 136.45 35.67
N GLN A 236 -8.15 135.84 35.46
CA GLN A 236 -6.85 136.50 35.54
C GLN A 236 -6.52 137.37 34.33
N ARG A 237 -6.97 137.02 33.13
CA ARG A 237 -6.82 137.78 31.88
C ARG A 237 -7.65 139.05 31.92
N ILE A 238 -8.84 138.99 32.53
CA ILE A 238 -9.64 140.17 32.88
C ILE A 238 -8.92 141.03 33.95
N ALA A 239 -8.22 140.42 34.90
CA ALA A 239 -7.49 141.12 35.96
C ALA A 239 -6.10 141.66 35.55
N SER A 240 -5.50 141.14 34.47
CA SER A 240 -4.10 141.37 34.11
C SER A 240 -3.95 141.83 32.65
N ASN A 241 -4.61 142.93 32.30
CA ASN A 241 -4.16 143.78 31.19
C ASN A 241 -2.88 144.53 31.61
N ARG A 242 -1.71 143.92 31.44
CA ARG A 242 -0.41 144.62 31.24
C ARG A 242 0.66 143.66 30.68
N PRO A 243 1.46 144.06 29.67
CA PRO A 243 2.36 143.17 28.93
C PRO A 243 3.83 143.34 29.35
N HIS A 244 4.61 142.24 29.36
CA HIS A 244 6.05 142.23 29.08
C HIS A 244 6.54 140.76 29.06
N GLU A 245 7.00 140.17 27.95
CA GLU A 245 8.26 140.34 27.19
C GLU A 245 9.52 139.72 27.81
N GLN A 246 10.11 138.80 27.01
CA GLN A 246 11.56 138.59 26.75
C GLN A 246 12.43 138.01 27.90
N LEU A 247 13.54 137.29 27.71
CA LEU A 247 14.25 136.60 26.62
C LEU A 247 15.48 135.92 27.29
N GLN A 248 16.16 135.06 26.51
CA GLN A 248 17.63 134.96 26.43
C GLN A 248 18.44 133.97 27.28
N SER A 249 19.65 133.79 26.75
CA SER A 249 20.48 132.62 26.54
C SER A 249 21.91 132.83 27.10
N VAL A 250 22.83 131.95 26.69
CA VAL A 250 24.31 132.09 26.60
C VAL A 250 25.12 131.60 27.86
N PRO A 251 26.47 131.44 27.80
CA PRO A 251 27.29 130.25 27.51
C PRO A 251 28.32 129.95 28.64
N THR A 252 29.48 129.29 28.35
CA THR A 252 30.87 129.55 28.86
C THR A 252 31.69 128.23 28.88
N ILE A 253 32.68 127.98 27.99
CA ILE A 253 34.13 128.32 27.99
C ILE A 253 35.05 127.32 28.74
N ILE A 254 35.99 126.74 27.96
CA ILE A 254 37.46 126.53 28.16
C ILE A 254 37.98 125.88 29.46
N SER A 255 38.80 124.82 29.33
CA SER A 255 40.19 124.70 29.86
C SER A 255 40.78 123.31 29.50
N GLN A 256 41.90 123.18 28.78
CA GLN A 256 43.33 123.37 29.13
C GLN A 256 44.00 122.17 29.83
N SER A 257 45.11 121.73 29.22
CA SER A 257 46.32 121.11 29.82
C SER A 257 46.44 119.57 29.85
N GLY A 258 47.58 119.09 29.32
CA GLY A 258 47.89 117.67 29.05
C GLY A 258 48.87 116.98 30.00
N THR A 259 49.32 115.77 29.64
CA THR A 259 50.68 115.20 29.90
C THR A 259 50.90 113.80 29.29
N SER A 260 52.00 113.66 28.54
CA SER A 260 52.99 112.55 28.55
C SER A 260 52.69 111.20 27.86
N GLU A 261 53.20 111.08 26.62
CA GLU A 261 53.86 109.96 25.89
C GLU A 261 53.43 108.49 26.06
N ALA A 262 52.99 108.02 27.22
CA ALA A 262 52.26 106.75 27.33
C ALA A 262 50.80 106.90 26.90
N GLN A 263 50.26 108.13 27.04
CA GLN A 263 49.01 108.46 26.38
C GLN A 263 49.17 108.46 24.87
N ASP A 264 50.22 109.06 24.28
CA ASP A 264 50.34 109.19 22.82
C ASP A 264 50.27 107.87 22.05
N GLU A 265 50.81 106.78 22.57
CA GLU A 265 50.69 105.45 21.95
C GLU A 265 49.29 104.86 22.13
N ILE A 266 48.67 105.07 23.30
CA ILE A 266 47.28 104.69 23.57
C ILE A 266 46.31 105.55 22.74
N THR A 267 46.53 106.86 22.58
CA THR A 267 45.75 107.75 21.72
C THR A 267 45.99 107.43 20.27
N LYS A 268 47.20 107.06 19.83
CA LYS A 268 47.42 106.56 18.47
C LYS A 268 46.65 105.29 18.18
N GLN A 269 46.70 104.32 19.09
CA GLN A 269 45.93 103.07 18.96
C GLN A 269 44.43 103.35 19.04
N THR A 270 44.01 104.26 19.92
CA THR A 270 42.60 104.66 20.04
C THR A 270 42.13 105.37 18.78
N GLU A 271 42.89 106.32 18.23
CA GLU A 271 42.63 107.01 16.97
C GLU A 271 42.62 106.03 15.79
N GLU A 272 43.52 105.05 15.77
CA GLU A 272 43.57 104.01 14.74
C GLU A 272 42.34 103.08 14.81
N TYR A 273 41.97 102.62 16.01
CA TYR A 273 40.75 101.83 16.20
C TYR A 273 39.49 102.66 15.90
N GLN A 274 39.46 103.94 16.27
CA GLN A 274 38.33 104.82 16.00
C GLN A 274 38.20 105.15 14.50
N ALA A 275 39.33 105.27 13.79
CA ALA A 275 39.37 105.39 12.33
C ALA A 275 38.91 104.10 11.64
N GLN A 276 39.32 102.93 12.15
CA GLN A 276 38.83 101.64 11.65
C GLN A 276 37.32 101.48 11.87
N ILE A 277 36.81 101.81 13.05
CA ILE A 277 35.38 101.80 13.40
C ILE A 277 34.58 102.75 12.51
N SER A 278 35.07 103.96 12.29
CA SER A 278 34.42 104.94 11.42
C SER A 278 34.38 104.46 9.97
N LYS A 279 35.48 103.84 9.50
CA LYS A 279 35.57 103.24 8.16
C LYS A 279 34.61 102.05 7.99
N THR A 280 34.45 101.19 8.99
CA THR A 280 33.47 100.10 8.94
C THR A 280 32.03 100.62 8.97
N LEU A 281 31.74 101.65 9.77
CA LEU A 281 30.43 102.29 9.79
C LEU A 281 30.09 102.96 8.45
N GLU A 282 31.03 103.62 7.79
CA GLU A 282 30.84 104.18 6.45
C GLU A 282 30.60 103.10 5.39
N LEU A 283 31.37 102.01 5.42
CA LEU A 283 31.21 100.90 4.47
C LEU A 283 29.88 100.17 4.65
N LEU A 284 29.40 100.04 5.89
CA LEU A 284 28.13 99.40 6.22
C LEU A 284 26.95 100.38 6.23
N ASN A 285 27.20 101.67 5.98
CA ASN A 285 26.21 102.73 5.92
C ASN A 285 25.38 102.89 7.23
N MET A 286 26.02 102.67 8.38
CA MET A 286 25.41 102.75 9.72
C MET A 286 25.89 103.99 10.48
N LYS A 287 25.02 104.60 11.30
CA LYS A 287 25.28 105.92 11.92
C LYS A 287 25.94 105.83 13.29
N SER A 288 25.82 104.68 13.98
CA SER A 288 26.46 104.49 15.27
C SER A 288 26.96 103.05 15.47
N THR A 289 27.93 102.89 16.35
CA THR A 289 28.43 101.58 16.80
C THR A 289 27.33 100.73 17.45
N GLU A 290 26.33 101.33 18.07
CA GLU A 290 25.21 100.61 18.70
C GLU A 290 24.29 99.98 17.63
N GLU A 291 24.05 100.69 16.52
CA GLU A 291 23.29 100.14 15.38
C GLU A 291 24.02 98.97 14.75
N LEU A 292 25.35 99.04 14.65
CA LEU A 292 26.20 97.95 14.17
C LEU A 292 26.09 96.69 15.05
N PHE A 293 26.09 96.85 16.38
CA PHE A 293 25.93 95.71 17.29
C PHE A 293 24.52 95.11 17.23
N GLN A 294 23.48 95.93 17.17
CA GLN A 294 22.10 95.43 17.02
C GLN A 294 21.89 94.70 15.70
N GLU A 295 22.43 95.21 14.60
CA GLU A 295 22.33 94.55 13.30
C GLU A 295 23.16 93.26 13.27
N ALA A 296 24.34 93.25 13.89
CA ALA A 296 25.13 92.04 14.05
C ALA A 296 24.40 90.98 14.88
N GLU A 297 23.75 91.36 15.98
CA GLU A 297 22.97 90.44 16.84
C GLU A 297 21.72 89.91 16.11
N ASN A 298 21.05 90.75 15.31
CA ASN A 298 19.95 90.33 14.45
C ASN A 298 20.41 89.31 13.39
N LEU A 299 21.53 89.58 12.72
CA LEU A 299 22.13 88.66 11.75
C LEU A 299 22.60 87.37 12.42
N GLU A 300 23.10 87.43 13.66
CA GLU A 300 23.47 86.24 14.43
C GLU A 300 22.25 85.38 14.78
N ARG A 301 21.14 86.01 15.18
CA ARG A 301 19.86 85.31 15.39
C ARG A 301 19.33 84.67 14.12
N GLU A 302 19.36 85.39 12.99
CA GLU A 302 18.91 84.86 11.71
C GLU A 302 19.78 83.68 11.26
N ASN A 303 21.11 83.82 11.35
CA ASN A 303 22.05 82.75 11.04
C ASN A 303 21.86 81.54 11.96
N PHE A 304 21.60 81.74 13.25
CA PHE A 304 21.33 80.64 14.17
C PHE A 304 20.02 79.92 13.82
N SER A 305 18.99 80.66 13.44
CA SER A 305 17.72 80.08 12.95
C SER A 305 17.92 79.29 11.66
N LEU A 306 18.66 79.84 10.69
CA LEU A 306 18.98 79.16 9.43
C LEU A 306 19.84 77.91 9.65
N PHE A 307 20.81 77.98 10.57
CA PHE A 307 21.62 76.83 10.94
C PHE A 307 20.78 75.71 11.53
N ASN A 308 19.88 76.03 12.48
CA ASN A 308 18.95 75.03 13.03
C ASN A 308 18.05 74.44 11.95
N PHE A 309 17.52 75.28 11.05
CA PHE A 309 16.73 74.82 9.92
C PHE A 309 17.53 73.86 9.02
N VAL A 310 18.78 74.18 8.69
CA VAL A 310 19.64 73.30 7.88
C VAL A 310 19.98 71.99 8.61
N VAL A 311 20.22 72.05 9.93
CA VAL A 311 20.48 70.85 10.74
C VAL A 311 19.24 69.95 10.80
N GLU A 312 18.05 70.52 11.04
CA GLU A 312 16.79 69.79 11.08
C GLU A 312 16.43 69.20 9.71
N HIS A 313 16.60 69.99 8.63
CA HIS A 313 16.42 69.50 7.27
C HIS A 313 17.47 68.47 6.86
N GLY A 314 18.68 68.57 7.39
CA GLY A 314 19.73 67.56 7.24
C GLY A 314 19.33 66.25 7.89
N ALA A 315 18.84 66.30 9.14
CA ALA A 315 18.37 65.13 9.88
C ALA A 315 17.14 64.47 9.23
N THR A 316 16.16 65.27 8.79
CA THR A 316 14.99 64.75 8.08
C THR A 316 15.37 64.16 6.72
N ARG A 317 16.31 64.76 5.98
CA ARG A 317 16.84 64.17 4.73
C ARG A 317 17.49 62.81 4.97
N THR A 318 18.33 62.69 6.00
CA THR A 318 18.94 61.40 6.35
C THR A 318 17.86 60.37 6.71
N ARG A 319 16.88 60.75 7.54
CA ARG A 319 15.77 59.87 7.91
C ARG A 319 14.96 59.39 6.70
N LEU A 320 14.65 60.29 5.76
CA LEU A 320 13.94 59.93 4.53
C LEU A 320 14.80 59.03 3.63
N THR A 321 16.11 59.25 3.59
CA THR A 321 17.03 58.39 2.83
C THR A 321 17.08 56.97 3.42
N ASP A 322 17.14 56.86 4.74
CA ASP A 322 17.10 55.57 5.43
C ASP A 322 15.76 54.84 5.20
N GLU A 323 14.65 55.57 5.21
CA GLU A 323 13.32 55.03 4.91
C GLU A 323 13.20 54.55 3.46
N ILE A 324 13.73 55.32 2.50
CA ILE A 324 13.81 54.93 1.09
C ILE A 324 14.62 53.64 0.94
N SER A 325 15.81 53.56 1.54
CA SER A 325 16.64 52.35 1.47
C SER A 325 15.97 51.15 2.13
N ALA A 326 15.22 51.34 3.22
CA ALA A 326 14.45 50.27 3.84
C ALA A 326 13.31 49.78 2.94
N LEU A 327 12.61 50.70 2.27
CA LEU A 327 11.54 50.37 1.31
C LEU A 327 12.08 49.68 0.06
N GLU A 328 13.22 50.11 -0.47
CA GLU A 328 13.90 49.46 -1.58
C GLU A 328 14.29 48.01 -1.23
N MET A 329 14.82 47.79 -0.02
CA MET A 329 15.16 46.44 0.44
C MET A 329 13.91 45.55 0.57
N GLN A 330 12.79 46.09 1.08
CA GLN A 330 11.53 45.35 1.14
C GLN A 330 10.99 45.02 -0.25
N HIS A 331 11.08 45.96 -1.19
CA HIS A 331 10.67 45.77 -2.57
C HIS A 331 11.46 44.62 -3.22
N ASP A 332 12.77 44.58 -3.08
CA ASP A 332 13.61 43.52 -3.64
C ASP A 332 13.30 42.13 -3.06
N VAL A 333 12.99 42.06 -1.76
CA VAL A 333 12.54 40.81 -1.11
C VAL A 333 11.19 40.34 -1.67
N ILE A 334 10.24 41.27 -1.88
CA ILE A 334 8.94 40.92 -2.46
C ILE A 334 9.12 40.46 -3.92
N LEU A 335 9.98 41.11 -4.69
CA LEU A 335 10.20 40.79 -6.10
C LEU A 335 10.87 39.43 -6.27
N SER A 336 11.88 39.10 -5.44
CA SER A 336 12.52 37.78 -5.42
C SER A 336 11.56 36.67 -4.97
N ASN A 337 10.71 36.93 -3.96
CA ASN A 337 9.68 35.98 -3.56
C ASN A 337 8.61 35.77 -4.66
N SER A 338 8.22 36.84 -5.37
CA SER A 338 7.29 36.73 -6.50
C SER A 338 7.87 35.85 -7.61
N GLN A 339 9.13 36.10 -8.00
CA GLN A 339 9.80 35.30 -9.02
C GLN A 339 9.93 33.83 -8.61
N SER A 340 10.33 33.56 -7.36
CA SER A 340 10.40 32.19 -6.85
C SER A 340 9.04 31.49 -6.82
N ASN A 341 7.97 32.22 -6.49
CA ASN A 341 6.64 31.66 -6.45
C ASN A 341 6.09 31.41 -7.86
N ASP A 342 6.33 32.32 -8.80
CA ASP A 342 5.94 32.16 -10.21
C ASP A 342 6.66 30.96 -10.86
N GLU A 343 7.95 30.76 -10.57
CA GLU A 343 8.69 29.57 -11.03
C GLU A 343 8.13 28.27 -10.43
N SER A 344 7.76 28.29 -9.15
CA SER A 344 7.15 27.13 -8.49
C SER A 344 5.77 26.81 -9.07
N GLN A 345 4.95 27.84 -9.28
CA GLN A 345 3.62 27.70 -9.89
C GLN A 345 3.72 27.23 -11.34
N ALA A 346 4.70 27.71 -12.11
CA ALA A 346 4.93 27.25 -13.48
C ALA A 346 5.28 25.76 -13.53
N ARG A 347 6.13 25.27 -12.61
CA ARG A 347 6.47 23.84 -12.52
C ARG A 347 5.28 22.98 -12.13
N GLU A 348 4.48 23.42 -11.16
CA GLU A 348 3.27 22.70 -10.74
C GLU A 348 2.24 22.64 -11.88
N LEU A 349 2.08 23.72 -12.64
CA LEU A 349 1.23 23.73 -13.83
C LEU A 349 1.75 22.79 -14.93
N GLU A 350 3.06 22.72 -15.14
CA GLU A 350 3.68 21.79 -16.10
C GLU A 350 3.45 20.33 -15.67
N GLU A 351 3.64 20.01 -14.39
CA GLU A 351 3.37 18.69 -13.82
C GLU A 351 1.90 18.28 -13.99
N ILE A 352 0.96 19.16 -13.61
CA ILE A 352 -0.48 18.92 -13.80
C ILE A 352 -0.83 18.75 -15.28
N THR A 353 -0.17 19.50 -16.18
CA THR A 353 -0.41 19.38 -17.62
C THR A 353 0.04 18.01 -18.13
N ASN A 354 1.20 17.53 -17.69
CA ASN A 354 1.71 16.20 -18.04
C ASN A 354 0.79 15.09 -17.49
N ASP A 355 0.33 15.20 -16.24
CA ASP A 355 -0.63 14.26 -15.65
C ASP A 355 -1.96 14.21 -16.43
N ILE A 356 -2.43 15.37 -16.90
CA ILE A 356 -3.63 15.45 -17.75
C ILE A 356 -3.38 14.77 -19.11
N GLU A 357 -2.21 14.91 -19.70
CA GLU A 357 -1.86 14.23 -20.95
C GLU A 357 -1.78 12.71 -20.76
N ASP A 358 -1.12 12.25 -19.71
CA ASP A 358 -0.99 10.82 -19.39
C ASP A 358 -2.35 10.18 -19.10
N THR A 359 -3.20 10.85 -18.31
CA THR A 359 -4.56 10.35 -18.02
C THR A 359 -5.45 10.33 -19.26
N LYS A 360 -5.30 11.30 -20.18
CA LYS A 360 -5.98 11.26 -21.48
C LYS A 360 -5.50 10.09 -22.34
N ALA A 361 -4.20 9.84 -22.40
CA ALA A 361 -3.65 8.71 -23.16
C ALA A 361 -4.19 7.37 -22.62
N GLN A 362 -4.22 7.20 -21.29
CA GLN A 362 -4.80 6.03 -20.64
C GLN A 362 -6.31 5.88 -20.93
N LEU A 363 -7.05 7.00 -20.95
CA LEU A 363 -8.47 7.00 -21.26
C LEU A 363 -8.73 6.57 -22.71
N ASP A 364 -7.93 7.05 -23.65
CA ASP A 364 -8.02 6.69 -25.07
C ASP A 364 -7.70 5.21 -25.29
N ASP A 365 -6.67 4.68 -24.62
CA ASP A 365 -6.32 3.26 -24.67
C ASP A 365 -7.44 2.38 -24.09
N LEU A 366 -8.02 2.76 -22.95
CA LEU A 366 -9.16 2.05 -22.36
C LEU A 366 -10.41 2.12 -23.25
N ALA A 367 -10.67 3.26 -23.89
CA ALA A 367 -11.77 3.40 -24.83
C ALA A 367 -11.58 2.49 -26.04
N LYS A 368 -10.36 2.37 -26.55
CA LYS A 368 -10.01 1.46 -27.64
C LYS A 368 -10.18 -0.01 -27.23
N GLN A 369 -9.67 -0.42 -26.08
CA GLN A 369 -9.85 -1.78 -25.55
C GLN A 369 -11.33 -2.13 -25.35
N LYS A 370 -12.12 -1.18 -24.84
CA LYS A 370 -13.57 -1.36 -24.71
C LYS A 370 -14.23 -1.57 -26.06
N GLN A 371 -13.89 -0.76 -27.07
CA GLN A 371 -14.43 -0.90 -28.42
C GLN A 371 -14.08 -2.26 -29.04
N GLU A 372 -12.82 -2.69 -28.94
CA GLU A 372 -12.36 -4.01 -29.43
C GLU A 372 -13.12 -5.15 -28.73
N SER A 373 -13.33 -5.05 -27.42
CA SER A 373 -14.11 -6.02 -26.65
C SER A 373 -15.59 -6.04 -27.08
N GLU A 374 -16.22 -4.88 -27.25
CA GLU A 374 -17.61 -4.79 -27.74
C GLU A 374 -17.78 -5.40 -29.14
N ASP A 375 -16.82 -5.20 -30.03
CA ASP A 375 -16.86 -5.78 -31.37
C ASP A 375 -16.66 -7.31 -31.33
N ALA A 376 -15.79 -7.82 -30.47
CA ALA A 376 -15.66 -9.26 -30.22
C ALA A 376 -16.96 -9.87 -29.65
N PHE A 377 -17.63 -9.16 -28.72
CA PHE A 377 -18.92 -9.61 -28.18
C PHE A 377 -20.01 -9.64 -29.24
N LYS A 378 -20.08 -8.66 -30.17
CA LYS A 378 -21.05 -8.68 -31.28
C LYS A 378 -20.93 -9.92 -32.15
N VAL A 379 -19.70 -10.33 -32.49
CA VAL A 379 -19.45 -11.56 -33.27
C VAL A 379 -19.95 -12.79 -32.51
N ASN A 380 -19.72 -12.86 -31.21
CA ASN A 380 -20.22 -13.97 -30.39
C ASN A 380 -21.75 -13.96 -30.30
N TYR A 381 -22.38 -12.79 -30.17
CA TYR A 381 -23.84 -12.67 -30.16
C TYR A 381 -24.45 -13.16 -31.47
N GLN A 382 -23.85 -12.84 -32.63
CA GLN A 382 -24.29 -13.36 -33.93
C GLN A 382 -24.22 -14.89 -33.99
N LYS A 383 -23.11 -15.50 -33.54
CA LYS A 383 -22.97 -16.97 -33.52
C LYS A 383 -23.98 -17.66 -32.61
N ILE A 384 -24.26 -17.06 -31.45
CA ILE A 384 -25.28 -17.58 -30.52
C ILE A 384 -26.66 -17.45 -31.16
N ASP A 385 -26.94 -16.35 -31.86
CA ASP A 385 -28.21 -16.14 -32.57
C ASP A 385 -28.40 -17.18 -33.70
N GLU A 386 -27.35 -17.45 -34.48
CA GLU A 386 -27.35 -18.50 -35.51
C GLU A 386 -27.64 -19.89 -34.91
N LEU A 387 -27.00 -20.24 -33.80
CA LEU A 387 -27.24 -21.50 -33.09
C LEU A 387 -28.65 -21.58 -32.51
N TYR A 388 -29.16 -20.47 -31.97
CA TYR A 388 -30.50 -20.36 -31.43
C TYR A 388 -31.57 -20.61 -32.51
N GLN A 389 -31.38 -20.02 -33.68
CA GLN A 389 -32.24 -20.22 -34.85
C GLN A 389 -32.13 -21.64 -35.39
N LEU A 390 -30.93 -22.22 -35.48
CA LEU A 390 -30.71 -23.58 -35.97
C LEU A 390 -31.41 -24.64 -35.10
N LEU A 391 -31.43 -24.44 -33.78
CA LEU A 391 -32.09 -25.33 -32.82
C LEU A 391 -33.60 -25.07 -32.69
N GLY A 392 -34.12 -24.02 -33.33
CA GLY A 392 -35.55 -23.68 -33.31
C GLY A 392 -36.08 -23.25 -31.93
N CYS A 393 -35.22 -22.63 -31.10
CA CYS A 393 -35.58 -22.22 -29.75
C CYS A 393 -36.59 -21.06 -29.74
N SER A 394 -37.53 -21.04 -28.78
CA SER A 394 -38.59 -20.01 -28.70
C SER A 394 -38.16 -18.76 -27.92
N TRP A 395 -38.49 -17.57 -28.41
CA TRP A 395 -38.22 -16.29 -27.74
C TRP A 395 -39.30 -15.85 -26.74
N GLU A 396 -40.32 -16.67 -26.50
CA GLU A 396 -41.55 -16.32 -25.75
C GLU A 396 -41.34 -15.89 -24.29
N LYS A 397 -40.13 -16.08 -23.73
CA LYS A 397 -39.75 -15.66 -22.37
C LYS A 397 -38.49 -14.79 -22.33
N SER A 398 -38.12 -14.13 -23.43
CA SER A 398 -36.90 -13.31 -23.46
C SER A 398 -36.98 -12.15 -22.44
N PRO A 399 -35.96 -11.95 -21.59
CA PRO A 399 -35.94 -10.88 -20.59
C PRO A 399 -36.02 -9.47 -21.15
N ASP A 400 -35.64 -9.28 -22.41
CA ASP A 400 -35.59 -7.98 -23.08
C ASP A 400 -36.64 -7.81 -24.18
N GLU A 401 -37.57 -8.76 -24.31
CA GLU A 401 -38.63 -8.82 -25.35
C GLU A 401 -38.12 -8.74 -26.80
N LYS A 402 -36.80 -8.78 -27.00
CA LYS A 402 -36.17 -8.76 -28.33
C LYS A 402 -36.02 -10.18 -28.86
N THR A 403 -36.06 -10.28 -30.19
CA THR A 403 -35.98 -11.54 -30.93
C THR A 403 -34.57 -11.82 -31.45
N ASN A 404 -33.55 -11.16 -30.89
CA ASN A 404 -32.15 -11.33 -31.25
C ASN A 404 -31.27 -11.33 -30.01
N VAL A 405 -30.11 -11.99 -30.08
CA VAL A 405 -29.15 -12.05 -28.97
C VAL A 405 -28.52 -10.66 -28.71
N THR A 406 -28.71 -10.15 -27.49
CA THR A 406 -28.14 -8.90 -26.95
C THR A 406 -27.47 -9.15 -25.60
N SER A 407 -26.54 -8.28 -25.17
CA SER A 407 -25.83 -8.39 -23.88
C SER A 407 -26.74 -8.74 -22.68
N ALA A 408 -27.99 -8.24 -22.66
CA ALA A 408 -28.93 -8.50 -21.58
C ALA A 408 -29.62 -9.88 -21.64
N ASN A 409 -29.75 -10.48 -22.82
CA ASN A 409 -30.49 -11.74 -23.02
C ASN A 409 -29.61 -12.93 -23.41
N VAL A 410 -28.30 -12.74 -23.62
CA VAL A 410 -27.35 -13.79 -24.05
C VAL A 410 -27.38 -15.01 -23.15
N MET A 411 -27.39 -14.80 -21.84
CA MET A 411 -27.43 -15.91 -20.87
C MET A 411 -28.73 -16.71 -20.97
N PHE A 412 -29.85 -16.02 -21.23
CA PHE A 412 -31.14 -16.67 -21.47
C PHE A 412 -31.11 -17.48 -22.78
N ALA A 413 -30.54 -16.92 -23.85
CA ALA A 413 -30.40 -17.61 -25.13
C ALA A 413 -29.55 -18.88 -25.01
N LEU A 414 -28.40 -18.81 -24.31
CA LEU A 414 -27.53 -19.95 -24.04
C LEU A 414 -28.22 -21.04 -23.21
N THR A 415 -28.97 -20.66 -22.17
CA THR A 415 -29.69 -21.63 -21.31
C THR A 415 -30.75 -22.43 -22.10
N ASN A 416 -31.45 -21.76 -23.03
CA ASN A 416 -32.43 -22.43 -23.88
C ASN A 416 -31.75 -23.32 -24.94
N ILE A 417 -30.63 -22.88 -25.51
CA ILE A 417 -29.79 -23.71 -26.40
C ILE A 417 -29.36 -24.99 -25.68
N GLU A 418 -28.86 -24.88 -24.44
CA GLU A 418 -28.47 -26.03 -23.62
C GLU A 418 -29.63 -27.00 -23.41
N THR A 419 -30.81 -26.47 -23.07
CA THR A 419 -32.02 -27.28 -22.86
C THR A 419 -32.44 -28.01 -24.15
N ALA A 420 -32.41 -27.32 -25.30
CA ALA A 420 -32.73 -27.91 -26.60
C ALA A 420 -31.73 -29.00 -27.01
N ILE A 421 -30.43 -28.80 -26.75
CA ILE A 421 -29.40 -29.81 -27.01
C ILE A 421 -29.62 -31.05 -26.13
N ILE A 422 -29.93 -30.87 -24.84
CA ILE A 422 -30.24 -31.97 -23.92
C ILE A 422 -31.43 -32.78 -24.44
N GLU A 423 -32.51 -32.12 -24.87
CA GLU A 423 -33.67 -32.83 -25.42
C GLU A 423 -33.34 -33.61 -26.70
N ILE A 424 -32.52 -33.07 -27.59
CA ILE A 424 -32.08 -33.77 -28.80
C ILE A 424 -31.23 -34.98 -28.42
N MET A 425 -30.30 -34.82 -27.46
CA MET A 425 -29.45 -35.90 -26.97
C MET A 425 -30.26 -37.00 -26.29
N ASP A 426 -31.28 -36.65 -25.50
CA ASP A 426 -32.21 -37.60 -24.89
C ASP A 426 -33.01 -38.37 -25.95
N LYS A 427 -33.52 -37.68 -26.98
CA LYS A 427 -34.23 -38.31 -28.11
C LYS A 427 -33.33 -39.29 -28.88
N VAL A 428 -32.06 -38.93 -29.11
CA VAL A 428 -31.08 -39.81 -29.77
C VAL A 428 -30.73 -41.01 -28.88
N SER A 429 -30.53 -40.80 -27.58
CA SER A 429 -30.25 -41.89 -26.63
C SER A 429 -31.42 -42.87 -26.50
N ALA A 430 -32.66 -42.36 -26.50
CA ALA A 430 -33.88 -43.16 -26.48
C ALA A 430 -34.03 -43.96 -27.79
N LYS A 431 -33.75 -43.34 -28.94
CA LYS A 431 -33.71 -44.05 -30.23
C LYS A 431 -32.65 -45.14 -30.26
N ALA A 432 -31.44 -44.87 -29.75
CA ALA A 432 -30.36 -45.85 -29.68
C ALA A 432 -30.72 -47.03 -28.76
N LYS A 433 -31.36 -46.78 -27.61
CA LYS A 433 -31.89 -47.81 -26.73
C LYS A 433 -32.97 -48.65 -27.43
N SER A 434 -33.91 -48.01 -28.12
CA SER A 434 -34.96 -48.73 -28.87
C SER A 434 -34.41 -49.54 -30.05
N ALA A 435 -33.33 -49.10 -30.69
CA ALA A 435 -32.66 -49.85 -31.76
C ALA A 435 -31.91 -51.07 -31.22
N PHE A 436 -31.44 -51.03 -29.96
CA PHE A 436 -30.81 -52.16 -29.28
C PHE A 436 -31.83 -53.16 -28.70
N ASP A 437 -32.99 -52.71 -28.23
CA ASP A 437 -34.01 -53.59 -27.65
C ASP A 437 -34.86 -54.35 -28.70
N VAL A 438 -34.76 -54.00 -30.00
CA VAL A 438 -35.54 -54.63 -31.10
C VAL A 438 -34.82 -55.81 -31.78
N GLN A 439 -33.68 -56.29 -31.25
CA GLN A 439 -33.10 -57.57 -31.68
C GLN A 439 -32.99 -58.60 -30.54
N PRO A 440 -34.01 -59.45 -30.35
CA PRO A 440 -33.82 -60.82 -29.88
C PRO A 440 -33.94 -61.79 -31.06
N GLU A 441 -33.07 -62.82 -31.04
CA GLU A 441 -33.07 -64.02 -31.90
C GLU A 441 -32.34 -63.93 -33.25
N SER A 442 -31.01 -64.07 -33.19
CA SER A 442 -30.27 -65.14 -33.90
C SER A 442 -28.78 -64.98 -33.62
N ARG A 443 -28.24 -65.73 -32.65
CA ARG A 443 -26.79 -65.90 -32.53
C ARG A 443 -26.44 -67.34 -32.18
N SER A 444 -26.46 -68.19 -33.22
CA SER A 444 -25.72 -69.44 -33.23
C SER A 444 -24.35 -69.19 -33.86
N GLN A 445 -23.32 -69.47 -33.07
CA GLN A 445 -21.98 -70.00 -33.38
C GLN A 445 -21.16 -69.47 -34.59
N ALA A 446 -19.88 -69.25 -34.25
CA ALA A 446 -18.66 -69.19 -35.07
C ALA A 446 -18.05 -67.78 -35.08
N GLY A 447 -16.78 -67.55 -34.81
CA GLY A 447 -15.65 -68.40 -34.46
C GLY A 447 -14.55 -67.48 -33.95
N LEU A 448 -13.54 -68.07 -33.31
CA LEU A 448 -12.33 -67.39 -32.83
C LEU A 448 -11.69 -66.55 -33.94
N ASP A 449 -11.21 -65.36 -33.60
CA ASP A 449 -9.77 -65.11 -33.75
C ASP A 449 -9.27 -63.96 -32.87
N SER A 450 -8.06 -64.20 -32.38
CA SER A 450 -7.25 -63.44 -31.44
C SER A 450 -7.04 -61.97 -31.81
N TYR A 451 -7.11 -61.05 -30.83
CA TYR A 451 -6.22 -59.88 -30.78
C TYR A 451 -6.02 -59.38 -29.34
N LYS A 452 -4.74 -59.15 -28.99
CA LYS A 452 -4.21 -58.67 -27.71
C LYS A 452 -4.72 -57.24 -27.38
N PRO A 453 -4.77 -56.84 -26.10
CA PRO A 453 -4.99 -55.43 -25.76
C PRO A 453 -3.66 -54.67 -25.95
N GLU A 454 -3.49 -54.04 -27.12
CA GLU A 454 -2.47 -53.02 -27.33
C GLU A 454 -3.03 -51.64 -26.97
N LYS A 455 -2.49 -51.11 -25.88
CA LYS A 455 -2.15 -49.70 -25.63
C LYS A 455 -3.01 -48.66 -26.36
N GLU A 456 -3.85 -48.01 -25.56
CA GLU A 456 -4.42 -46.68 -25.81
C GLU A 456 -3.39 -45.75 -26.48
N LYS A 457 -3.57 -45.54 -27.78
CA LYS A 457 -2.95 -44.42 -28.49
C LYS A 457 -3.90 -43.25 -28.41
N LYS A 458 -3.50 -42.32 -27.55
CA LYS A 458 -3.84 -40.90 -27.53
C LYS A 458 -4.14 -40.40 -28.95
N HIS A 459 -5.36 -39.94 -29.18
CA HIS A 459 -5.64 -39.08 -30.32
C HIS A 459 -5.25 -37.65 -29.94
N VAL A 460 -4.19 -37.22 -30.61
CA VAL A 460 -3.62 -35.89 -30.81
C VAL A 460 -4.61 -34.75 -30.52
N LEU A 461 -4.36 -34.03 -29.42
CA LEU A 461 -4.63 -32.60 -29.32
C LEU A 461 -3.69 -31.89 -30.28
N GLU A 462 -4.25 -31.32 -31.33
CA GLU A 462 -3.55 -30.36 -32.17
C GLU A 462 -3.44 -29.03 -31.40
N ARG A 463 -2.27 -28.41 -31.55
CA ARG A 463 -1.67 -27.42 -30.65
C ARG A 463 -2.51 -26.16 -30.52
N ILE A 464 -2.83 -25.80 -29.27
CA ILE A 464 -3.04 -24.41 -28.88
C ILE A 464 -1.65 -23.83 -28.62
N ASP A 465 -1.44 -22.63 -29.15
CA ASP A 465 -0.19 -21.89 -29.23
C ASP A 465 0.42 -21.63 -27.84
N ASP A 466 1.65 -22.11 -27.61
CA ASP A 466 2.41 -22.03 -26.35
C ASP A 466 2.84 -20.59 -25.97
N ASN A 467 2.44 -19.57 -26.74
CA ASN A 467 2.69 -18.17 -26.45
C ASN A 467 1.59 -17.46 -25.65
N ALA A 468 0.37 -18.04 -25.58
CA ALA A 468 -0.75 -17.42 -24.87
C ALA A 468 -0.82 -17.79 -23.38
N LEU A 469 -0.18 -18.90 -22.95
CA LEU A 469 -0.07 -19.24 -21.52
C LEU A 469 1.10 -18.55 -20.81
N LYS A 470 2.16 -18.17 -21.54
CA LYS A 470 3.31 -17.44 -20.96
C LYS A 470 3.02 -15.99 -20.59
N THR A 471 1.96 -15.39 -21.13
CA THR A 471 1.56 -14.01 -20.85
C THR A 471 0.61 -13.88 -19.65
N LEU A 472 0.04 -14.98 -19.16
CA LEU A 472 -0.79 -15.01 -17.95
C LEU A 472 -0.03 -15.55 -16.72
N GLU A 473 1.07 -16.29 -16.91
CA GLU A 473 1.95 -16.75 -15.83
C GLU A 473 2.95 -15.67 -15.36
N SER A 474 3.25 -14.67 -16.19
CA SER A 474 4.19 -13.58 -15.86
C SER A 474 3.65 -12.51 -14.89
N CYS A 475 2.37 -12.56 -14.52
CA CYS A 475 1.77 -11.66 -13.52
C CYS A 475 1.63 -12.30 -12.12
N SER A 476 2.15 -13.53 -11.91
CA SER A 476 1.99 -14.25 -10.64
C SER A 476 3.28 -14.79 -10.03
N GLU A 477 4.45 -14.49 -10.62
CA GLU A 477 5.75 -14.81 -10.00
C GLU A 477 6.11 -13.78 -8.92
N PRO A 478 6.40 -14.19 -7.68
CA PRO A 478 6.96 -13.29 -6.68
C PRO A 478 8.36 -12.82 -7.12
N LEU A 479 8.63 -11.51 -7.03
CA LEU A 479 9.95 -10.94 -7.36
C LEU A 479 11.08 -11.72 -6.67
N SER A 480 12.14 -12.03 -7.42
CA SER A 480 13.30 -12.71 -6.87
C SER A 480 14.03 -11.79 -5.86
N LEU A 481 14.71 -12.40 -4.88
CA LEU A 481 15.51 -11.67 -3.88
C LEU A 481 16.62 -10.81 -4.51
N ASP A 482 17.04 -11.11 -5.74
CA ASP A 482 18.03 -10.30 -6.47
C ASP A 482 17.38 -9.08 -7.17
N ASP A 483 16.10 -9.15 -7.55
CA ASP A 483 15.36 -8.01 -8.11
C ASP A 483 14.94 -7.02 -7.02
N VAL A 484 14.55 -7.53 -5.85
CA VAL A 484 14.31 -6.72 -4.64
C VAL A 484 15.60 -6.06 -4.16
N ARG A 485 16.76 -6.72 -4.32
CA ARG A 485 18.08 -6.12 -4.00
C ARG A 485 18.51 -5.05 -4.99
N LYS A 486 18.12 -5.13 -6.27
CA LYS A 486 18.36 -4.06 -7.25
C LYS A 486 17.52 -2.83 -6.96
N LEU A 487 16.26 -3.02 -6.57
CA LEU A 487 15.36 -1.93 -6.13
C LEU A 487 15.80 -1.24 -4.83
N ILE A 488 16.52 -1.94 -3.96
CA ILE A 488 17.01 -1.38 -2.68
C ILE A 488 18.43 -0.78 -2.78
N LYS A 489 19.17 -1.03 -3.87
CA LYS A 489 20.59 -0.61 -4.01
C LYS A 489 20.85 0.61 -4.89
N GLU A 490 19.84 1.32 -5.39
CA GLU A 490 20.09 2.59 -6.07
C GLU A 490 19.79 3.78 -5.14
N PRO A 491 20.82 4.38 -4.51
CA PRO A 491 20.76 5.77 -4.12
C PRO A 491 21.04 6.64 -5.35
N SER A 492 20.19 7.66 -5.53
CA SER A 492 20.45 8.92 -6.23
C SER A 492 21.88 9.11 -6.77
N ASN A 493 22.03 9.14 -8.10
CA ASN A 493 23.03 9.97 -8.77
C ASN A 493 22.64 10.21 -10.25
N THR A 494 22.35 11.49 -10.53
CA THR A 494 22.71 12.24 -11.75
C THR A 494 23.24 11.43 -12.93
N THR A 495 22.54 11.47 -14.05
CA THR A 495 23.18 11.43 -15.36
C THR A 495 22.53 12.45 -16.27
N THR A 496 23.16 13.63 -16.29
CA THR A 496 23.23 14.51 -17.45
C THR A 496 23.69 13.67 -18.64
N ASN A 497 22.81 13.45 -19.63
CA ASN A 497 23.24 12.95 -20.91
C ASN A 497 23.01 14.03 -21.97
N ASN A 498 24.13 14.67 -22.30
CA ASN A 498 24.34 15.44 -23.52
C ASN A 498 23.98 14.56 -24.72
N ASN A 499 23.00 14.99 -25.50
CA ASN A 499 22.94 14.64 -26.91
C ASN A 499 23.06 15.90 -27.75
N THR A 500 24.29 16.08 -28.22
CA THR A 500 24.72 16.96 -29.29
C THR A 500 23.89 16.66 -30.55
N ILE A 501 22.90 17.50 -30.86
CA ILE A 501 22.36 17.59 -32.21
C ILE A 501 22.99 18.80 -32.87
N THR A 502 23.88 18.50 -33.81
CA THR A 502 24.46 19.38 -34.81
C THR A 502 23.35 20.04 -35.63
N SER A 503 23.13 21.35 -35.45
CA SER A 503 22.47 22.19 -36.44
C SER A 503 23.53 23.04 -37.14
N GLU A 504 23.97 22.55 -38.30
CA GLU A 504 24.72 23.33 -39.28
C GLU A 504 23.94 24.60 -39.63
N THR A 505 24.60 25.73 -39.41
CA THR A 505 24.19 27.03 -39.94
C THR A 505 24.82 27.16 -41.32
N GLN A 506 24.00 27.21 -42.37
CA GLN A 506 24.38 27.88 -43.62
C GLN A 506 23.36 28.97 -43.96
N PRO A 507 23.82 30.18 -44.33
CA PRO A 507 22.96 31.30 -44.66
C PRO A 507 22.59 31.27 -46.15
N SER A 508 21.29 31.27 -46.43
CA SER A 508 20.77 31.56 -47.77
C SER A 508 20.55 33.06 -47.90
N GLN A 509 21.37 33.67 -48.76
CA GLN A 509 21.19 34.99 -49.33
C GLN A 509 19.96 35.04 -50.27
N GLN A 510 19.42 36.25 -50.43
CA GLN A 510 18.62 36.75 -51.56
C GLN A 510 17.17 36.18 -51.65
N GLN A 511 16.11 36.98 -51.74
CA GLN A 511 15.86 38.11 -52.65
C GLN A 511 14.56 38.84 -52.26
N GLN A 512 14.51 40.13 -52.66
CA GLN A 512 13.39 41.10 -52.71
C GLN A 512 13.04 41.90 -51.45
#